data_AF-A0A2N2BY10-F1
#
_entry.id   AF-A0A2N2BY10-F1
#
_cell.length_a   1.000
_cell.length_b   1.000
_cell.length_c   1.000
_cell.angle_alpha   90.00
_cell.angle_beta   90.00
_cell.angle_gamma   90.00
#
_symmetry.space_group_name_H-M   'P 1'
#
loop_
_entity.id
_entity.type
_entity.pdbx_description
1 polymer ?
#
loop_
_entity_poly.entity_id
_entity_poly.type
_entity_poly.pdbx_seq_one_letter_code
_entity_poly.pdbx_strand_id
1 'polypeptide(L)'
;MKKRACTFILSIVIVCSLLSASVFAAGEVFTAQISSPDKIVGGRQFNVTINISDVTQGTSIACFDLYLYYDKTKVVPLYRQTEEALGAGYLADTTLITSTPNSSAWEQATLLNTTDGYYIIRLMAGDTGSANSCITSSQGLVLTVPFEAVTVGTDAGALFTISGVTGANISLNPITGLGSTATTTVLSHIDPIIALGSQINTSTVSLRFGAQYNADFIPEGAVVRNLGMVLYPEHLLGQAPLTVSTPGAVVMTATGIANYDPTKTFYDYEQIIFYVTINSVPLQGMNTGISFKAFYTYTLGGVTTIVYSEKMTRSYQFVHDAVYGTAPGGKSGDNTVIVGPSWWN
;
A
#
# COMPACT_ATOMS: atom_id res chain seq x y z
N MET A 1 2.12 49.27 13.35
CA MET A 1 1.45 48.50 12.28
C MET A 1 2.22 48.62 10.96
N LYS A 2 3.10 47.66 10.63
CA LYS A 2 3.55 47.41 9.24
C LYS A 2 3.71 45.89 9.09
N LYS A 3 3.02 45.37 8.07
CA LYS A 3 2.70 43.96 7.84
C LYS A 3 3.90 43.18 7.31
N ARG A 4 3.95 41.91 7.74
CA ARG A 4 4.74 40.80 7.22
C ARG A 4 4.24 40.42 5.82
N ALA A 5 5.14 40.19 4.86
CA ALA A 5 4.89 39.42 3.63
C ALA A 5 6.22 39.05 2.95
N CYS A 6 6.83 37.93 3.34
CA CYS A 6 7.95 37.33 2.60
C CYS A 6 7.97 35.79 2.68
N THR A 7 6.81 35.15 2.91
CA THR A 7 6.74 33.69 2.99
C THR A 7 5.53 33.20 2.24
N PHE A 8 5.55 33.30 0.90
CA PHE A 8 4.54 32.66 0.06
C PHE A 8 5.05 32.25 -1.34
N ILE A 9 6.34 32.40 -1.65
CA ILE A 9 6.89 32.08 -2.98
C ILE A 9 7.59 30.71 -3.04
N LEU A 10 7.89 30.08 -1.90
CA LEU A 10 8.55 28.77 -1.88
C LEU A 10 7.59 27.57 -1.86
N SER A 11 6.30 27.79 -1.58
CA SER A 11 5.29 26.72 -1.47
C SER A 11 4.63 26.35 -2.81
N ILE A 12 4.87 27.12 -3.88
CA ILE A 12 4.28 26.88 -5.21
C ILE A 12 5.19 26.02 -6.10
N VAL A 13 6.49 25.92 -5.79
CA VAL A 13 7.44 25.13 -6.60
C VAL A 13 7.41 23.64 -6.28
N ILE A 14 6.95 23.24 -5.08
CA ILE A 14 6.94 21.83 -4.67
C ILE A 14 5.60 21.12 -4.99
N VAL A 15 4.50 21.86 -5.14
CA VAL A 15 3.20 21.28 -5.52
C VAL A 15 3.07 21.04 -7.03
N CYS A 16 3.92 21.64 -7.86
CA CYS A 16 3.95 21.39 -9.32
C CYS A 16 4.65 20.07 -9.73
N SER A 17 5.12 19.24 -8.80
CA SER A 17 5.81 17.97 -9.11
C SER A 17 4.89 16.74 -9.14
N LEU A 18 3.58 16.90 -8.91
CA LEU A 18 2.58 15.82 -8.99
C LEU A 18 1.70 15.87 -10.25
N LEU A 19 1.91 16.86 -11.13
CA LEU A 19 1.37 16.86 -12.48
C LEU A 19 2.52 16.55 -13.43
N SER A 20 2.83 15.27 -13.56
CA SER A 20 3.65 14.75 -14.66
C SER A 20 2.92 15.07 -15.96
N ALA A 21 3.13 16.26 -16.53
CA ALA A 21 2.71 16.54 -17.89
C ALA A 21 3.50 15.57 -18.77
N SER A 22 2.82 14.55 -19.29
CA SER A 22 3.37 13.60 -20.24
C SER A 22 3.87 14.38 -21.45
N VAL A 23 5.18 14.56 -21.57
CA VAL A 23 5.77 15.13 -22.77
C VAL A 23 5.80 14.00 -23.79
N PHE A 24 4.78 13.96 -24.65
CA PHE A 24 4.74 13.03 -25.78
C PHE A 24 5.99 13.24 -26.64
N ALA A 25 6.69 12.15 -26.95
CA ALA A 25 7.65 12.19 -28.04
C ALA A 25 6.88 12.52 -29.33
N ALA A 26 7.54 13.19 -30.29
CA ALA A 26 6.90 13.55 -31.55
C ALA A 26 6.33 12.29 -32.26
N GLY A 27 5.00 12.13 -32.25
CA GLY A 27 4.30 11.02 -32.90
C GLY A 27 3.43 10.14 -31.99
N GLU A 28 3.57 10.26 -30.67
CA GLU A 28 2.69 9.56 -29.72
C GLU A 28 1.38 10.34 -29.55
N VAL A 29 0.24 9.66 -29.67
CA VAL A 29 -1.09 10.28 -29.68
C VAL A 29 -1.99 9.83 -28.53
N PHE A 30 -1.51 8.95 -27.65
CA PHE A 30 -2.20 8.50 -26.44
C PHE A 30 -1.21 7.91 -25.43
N THR A 31 -1.64 7.67 -24.19
CA THR A 31 -0.82 7.06 -23.14
C THR A 31 -1.40 5.73 -22.66
N ALA A 32 -0.52 4.78 -22.35
CA ALA A 32 -0.83 3.58 -21.59
C ALA A 32 -0.18 3.69 -20.20
N GLN A 33 -0.95 4.18 -19.23
CA GLN A 33 -0.48 4.41 -17.87
C GLN A 33 -0.67 3.15 -17.02
N ILE A 34 0.41 2.65 -16.41
CA ILE A 34 0.38 1.52 -15.50
C ILE A 34 0.38 1.99 -14.04
N SER A 35 -0.41 1.32 -13.21
CA SER A 35 -0.37 1.45 -11.76
C SER A 35 -0.45 0.08 -11.08
N SER A 36 0.13 0.01 -9.90
CA SER A 36 0.11 -1.16 -9.03
C SER A 36 0.12 -0.69 -7.57
N PRO A 37 -0.26 -1.54 -6.60
CA PRO A 37 -0.12 -1.20 -5.19
C PRO A 37 1.34 -0.90 -4.85
N ASP A 38 1.58 0.09 -3.98
CA ASP A 38 2.96 0.42 -3.55
C ASP A 38 3.66 -0.75 -2.86
N LYS A 39 2.87 -1.58 -2.16
CA LYS A 39 3.33 -2.70 -1.33
C LYS A 39 2.38 -3.88 -1.47
N ILE A 40 2.93 -5.09 -1.44
CA ILE A 40 2.19 -6.34 -1.39
C ILE A 40 2.97 -7.38 -0.59
N VAL A 41 2.28 -8.28 0.09
CA VAL A 41 2.91 -9.39 0.84
C VAL A 41 3.19 -10.54 -0.12
N GLY A 42 4.34 -11.20 0.04
CA GLY A 42 4.57 -12.50 -0.61
C GLY A 42 3.42 -13.49 -0.39
N GLY A 43 2.99 -14.17 -1.46
CA GLY A 43 1.87 -15.11 -1.50
C GLY A 43 0.48 -14.46 -1.66
N ARG A 44 0.37 -13.13 -1.71
CA ARG A 44 -0.91 -12.44 -1.94
C ARG A 44 -1.14 -12.11 -3.41
N GLN A 45 -2.40 -12.18 -3.81
CA GLN A 45 -2.85 -11.76 -5.13
C GLN A 45 -3.10 -10.24 -5.14
N PHE A 46 -2.82 -9.61 -6.28
CA PHE A 46 -3.09 -8.21 -6.51
C PHE A 46 -3.28 -7.93 -7.99
N ASN A 47 -3.72 -6.72 -8.28
CA ASN A 47 -4.05 -6.27 -9.61
C ASN A 47 -3.08 -5.18 -10.08
N VAL A 48 -2.59 -5.33 -11.31
CA VAL A 48 -1.91 -4.27 -12.05
C VAL A 48 -2.93 -3.65 -12.98
N THR A 49 -3.10 -2.33 -12.89
CA THR A 49 -4.07 -1.59 -13.68
C THR A 49 -3.37 -0.87 -14.83
N ILE A 50 -3.94 -0.95 -16.03
CA ILE A 50 -3.49 -0.20 -17.20
C ILE A 50 -4.63 0.72 -17.63
N ASN A 51 -4.37 2.02 -17.68
CA ASN A 51 -5.30 3.03 -18.16
C ASN A 51 -4.83 3.56 -19.53
N ILE A 52 -5.68 3.41 -20.54
CA ILE A 52 -5.49 4.01 -21.85
C ILE A 52 -6.20 5.37 -21.83
N SER A 53 -5.43 6.44 -21.92
CA SER A 53 -5.91 7.82 -21.74
C SER A 53 -5.20 8.82 -22.65
N ASP A 54 -5.54 10.10 -22.47
CA ASP A 54 -4.84 11.24 -23.08
C ASP A 54 -4.74 11.16 -24.60
N VAL A 55 -5.81 10.67 -25.24
CA VAL A 55 -5.91 10.61 -26.70
C VAL A 55 -5.91 12.03 -27.27
N THR A 56 -5.01 12.30 -28.20
CA THR A 56 -4.87 13.60 -28.86
C THR A 56 -6.18 14.01 -29.53
N GLN A 57 -6.56 15.27 -29.38
CA GLN A 57 -7.81 15.79 -29.95
C GLN A 57 -7.87 15.55 -31.48
N GLY A 58 -9.01 15.06 -31.95
CA GLY A 58 -9.21 14.72 -33.38
C GLY A 58 -8.68 13.34 -33.78
N THR A 59 -8.07 12.60 -32.86
CA THR A 59 -7.67 11.20 -33.04
C THR A 59 -8.67 10.27 -32.34
N SER A 60 -8.62 8.99 -32.70
CA SER A 60 -9.31 7.90 -32.01
C SER A 60 -8.43 6.67 -31.97
N ILE A 61 -8.73 5.73 -31.07
CA ILE A 61 -8.09 4.41 -31.00
C ILE A 61 -9.16 3.36 -31.32
N ALA A 62 -8.98 2.68 -32.46
CA ALA A 62 -9.84 1.58 -32.87
C ALA A 62 -9.26 0.21 -32.48
N CYS A 63 -7.93 0.10 -32.43
CA CYS A 63 -7.23 -1.06 -31.90
C CYS A 63 -5.84 -0.66 -31.41
N PHE A 64 -5.28 -1.47 -30.51
CA PHE A 64 -3.90 -1.33 -30.06
C PHE A 64 -3.32 -2.66 -29.59
N ASP A 65 -2.00 -2.74 -29.59
CA ASP A 65 -1.21 -3.77 -28.97
C ASP A 65 -0.12 -3.17 -28.08
N LEU A 66 0.20 -3.87 -27.00
CA LEU A 66 1.26 -3.48 -26.07
C LEU A 66 1.91 -4.70 -25.43
N TYR A 67 3.11 -4.47 -24.90
CA TYR A 67 3.84 -5.43 -24.08
C TYR A 67 3.80 -5.00 -22.62
N LEU A 68 3.29 -5.87 -21.74
CA LEU A 68 3.39 -5.71 -20.29
C LEU A 68 4.49 -6.62 -19.77
N TYR A 69 5.67 -6.07 -19.50
CA TYR A 69 6.78 -6.76 -18.85
C TYR A 69 6.60 -6.75 -17.33
N TYR A 70 7.01 -7.84 -16.68
CA TYR A 70 6.98 -8.00 -15.23
C TYR A 70 8.22 -8.72 -14.71
N ASP A 71 8.61 -8.46 -13.46
CA ASP A 71 9.68 -9.23 -12.81
C ASP A 71 9.20 -10.63 -12.41
N LYS A 72 9.45 -11.60 -13.29
CA LYS A 72 9.08 -13.02 -13.09
C LYS A 72 9.72 -13.69 -11.88
N THR A 73 10.71 -13.07 -11.24
CA THR A 73 11.30 -13.60 -9.99
C THR A 73 10.54 -13.13 -8.75
N LYS A 74 9.66 -12.14 -8.90
CA LYS A 74 8.93 -11.48 -7.81
C LYS A 74 7.43 -11.63 -7.91
N VAL A 75 6.89 -11.89 -9.09
CA VAL A 75 5.45 -12.05 -9.30
C VAL A 75 5.15 -13.18 -10.28
N VAL A 76 3.98 -13.79 -10.11
CA VAL A 76 3.45 -14.86 -10.95
C VAL A 76 2.17 -14.36 -11.63
N PRO A 77 2.06 -14.44 -12.97
CA PRO A 77 0.82 -14.14 -13.66
C PRO A 77 -0.29 -15.13 -13.29
N LEU A 78 -1.46 -14.60 -12.91
CA LEU A 78 -2.66 -15.40 -12.64
C LEU A 78 -3.54 -15.54 -13.86
N TYR A 79 -3.51 -14.56 -14.77
CA TYR A 79 -4.20 -14.65 -16.05
C TYR A 79 -3.40 -15.54 -17.02
N ARG A 80 -3.93 -16.73 -17.32
CA ARG A 80 -3.28 -17.69 -18.21
C ARG A 80 -4.26 -18.11 -19.30
N GLN A 81 -4.09 -17.58 -20.51
CA GLN A 81 -4.66 -18.22 -21.70
C GLN A 81 -3.76 -19.41 -22.02
N THR A 82 -4.23 -20.63 -21.79
CA THR A 82 -3.53 -21.84 -22.23
C THR A 82 -3.86 -22.11 -23.70
N GLU A 83 -2.89 -22.62 -24.48
CA GLU A 83 -3.18 -23.07 -25.85
C GLU A 83 -4.26 -24.17 -25.89
N GLU A 84 -4.39 -24.98 -24.83
CA GLU A 84 -5.49 -25.95 -24.68
C GLU A 84 -6.88 -25.31 -24.56
N ALA A 85 -6.98 -24.08 -24.03
CA ALA A 85 -8.25 -23.33 -23.93
C ALA A 85 -8.75 -22.80 -25.29
N LEU A 86 -7.94 -22.87 -26.35
CA LEU A 86 -8.40 -22.61 -27.72
C LEU A 86 -9.25 -23.77 -28.27
N GLY A 87 -9.20 -24.96 -27.66
CA GLY A 87 -9.97 -26.14 -28.06
C GLY A 87 -11.03 -26.61 -27.04
N ALA A 88 -10.82 -26.35 -25.74
CA ALA A 88 -11.77 -26.66 -24.69
C ALA A 88 -12.33 -25.35 -24.12
N GLY A 89 -13.62 -25.11 -24.38
CA GLY A 89 -14.42 -23.96 -23.92
C GLY A 89 -13.69 -22.92 -23.08
N TYR A 90 -13.48 -21.74 -23.67
CA TYR A 90 -13.05 -20.49 -23.04
C TYR A 90 -13.37 -20.47 -21.54
N LEU A 91 -12.36 -20.23 -20.68
CA LEU A 91 -12.61 -19.75 -19.33
C LEU A 91 -13.28 -18.36 -19.49
N ALA A 92 -14.61 -18.39 -19.58
CA ALA A 92 -15.43 -17.31 -20.11
C ALA A 92 -15.48 -16.04 -19.24
N ASP A 93 -14.87 -16.05 -18.05
CA ASP A 93 -15.17 -15.04 -17.01
C ASP A 93 -14.00 -14.16 -16.56
N THR A 94 -12.84 -14.21 -17.23
CA THR A 94 -11.76 -13.26 -16.93
C THR A 94 -11.49 -12.37 -18.14
N THR A 95 -12.31 -11.34 -18.32
CA THR A 95 -11.96 -10.20 -19.18
C THR A 95 -10.89 -9.38 -18.46
N LEU A 96 -9.82 -9.03 -19.16
CA LEU A 96 -8.84 -8.05 -18.65
C LEU A 96 -9.46 -6.66 -18.63
N ILE A 97 -10.40 -6.41 -19.53
CA ILE A 97 -11.17 -5.18 -19.63
C ILE A 97 -12.11 -5.07 -18.43
N THR A 98 -11.93 -4.03 -17.61
CA THR A 98 -12.78 -3.74 -16.44
C THR A 98 -13.61 -2.47 -16.61
N SER A 99 -13.22 -1.58 -17.52
CA SER A 99 -14.01 -0.42 -17.92
C SER A 99 -13.71 -0.03 -19.36
N THR A 100 -14.76 0.22 -20.14
CA THR A 100 -14.66 0.79 -21.49
C THR A 100 -15.67 1.92 -21.64
N PRO A 101 -15.49 2.79 -22.64
CA PRO A 101 -16.49 3.80 -22.97
C PRO A 101 -17.83 3.19 -23.41
N ASN A 102 -17.84 1.91 -23.79
CA ASN A 102 -18.97 1.14 -24.30
C ASN A 102 -18.80 -0.35 -23.95
N SER A 103 -19.51 -0.81 -22.93
CA SER A 103 -19.26 -2.09 -22.24
C SER A 103 -19.39 -3.36 -23.08
N SER A 104 -19.84 -3.28 -24.33
CA SER A 104 -20.09 -4.44 -25.21
C SER A 104 -19.31 -4.43 -26.53
N ALA A 105 -18.27 -3.61 -26.67
CA ALA A 105 -17.69 -3.30 -27.98
C ALA A 105 -16.18 -3.48 -28.08
N TRP A 106 -15.51 -4.21 -27.18
CA TRP A 106 -14.08 -4.46 -27.31
C TRP A 106 -13.78 -5.95 -27.19
N GLU A 107 -13.02 -6.45 -28.16
CA GLU A 107 -12.46 -7.79 -28.18
C GLU A 107 -11.01 -7.74 -27.68
N GLN A 108 -10.59 -8.79 -27.00
CA GLN A 108 -9.24 -8.93 -26.48
C GLN A 108 -8.60 -10.25 -26.90
N ALA A 109 -7.32 -10.20 -27.25
CA ALA A 109 -6.46 -11.35 -27.39
C ALA A 109 -5.20 -11.12 -26.54
N THR A 110 -4.77 -12.13 -25.78
CA THR A 110 -3.63 -11.96 -24.88
C THR A 110 -2.76 -13.19 -24.88
N LEU A 111 -1.46 -13.00 -25.13
CA LEU A 111 -0.47 -14.07 -25.11
C LEU A 111 0.50 -13.85 -23.95
N LEU A 112 0.71 -14.88 -23.14
CA LEU A 112 1.67 -14.86 -22.03
C LEU A 112 2.98 -15.54 -22.43
N ASN A 113 4.11 -14.85 -22.30
CA ASN A 113 5.45 -15.43 -22.39
C ASN A 113 6.08 -15.47 -20.99
N THR A 114 6.00 -16.63 -20.33
CA THR A 114 6.58 -16.84 -18.99
C THR A 114 8.09 -16.95 -19.00
N THR A 115 8.68 -17.33 -20.13
CA THR A 115 10.14 -17.45 -20.31
C THR A 115 10.79 -16.09 -20.21
N ASP A 116 10.23 -15.09 -20.89
CA ASP A 116 10.81 -13.74 -20.95
C ASP A 116 10.12 -12.77 -19.98
N GLY A 117 8.99 -13.16 -19.38
CA GLY A 117 8.32 -12.38 -18.34
C GLY A 117 7.49 -11.22 -18.90
N TYR A 118 6.66 -11.47 -19.91
CA TYR A 118 5.76 -10.45 -20.44
C TYR A 118 4.44 -11.00 -20.99
N TYR A 119 3.43 -10.14 -21.06
CA TYR A 119 2.22 -10.36 -21.87
C TYR A 119 2.28 -9.54 -23.15
N ILE A 120 1.73 -10.08 -24.24
CA ILE A 120 1.28 -9.32 -25.41
C ILE A 120 -0.22 -9.14 -25.25
N ILE A 121 -0.67 -7.90 -25.09
CA ILE A 121 -2.08 -7.56 -24.93
C ILE A 121 -2.54 -6.86 -26.20
N ARG A 122 -3.57 -7.40 -26.86
CA ARG A 122 -4.15 -6.84 -28.08
C ARG A 122 -5.63 -6.59 -27.88
N LEU A 123 -6.08 -5.39 -28.23
CA LEU A 123 -7.46 -4.97 -28.11
C LEU A 123 -7.95 -4.36 -29.42
N MET A 124 -9.21 -4.62 -29.75
CA MET A 124 -9.86 -4.07 -30.93
C MET A 124 -11.32 -3.73 -30.61
N ALA A 125 -11.79 -2.58 -31.09
CA ALA A 125 -13.20 -2.24 -31.07
C ALA A 125 -13.98 -3.19 -31.98
N GLY A 126 -15.09 -3.75 -31.51
CA GLY A 126 -15.96 -4.67 -32.26
C GLY A 126 -16.63 -4.02 -33.48
N ASP A 127 -16.63 -2.69 -33.56
CA ASP A 127 -16.95 -1.94 -34.78
C ASP A 127 -15.93 -0.81 -34.98
N THR A 128 -14.84 -1.10 -35.69
CA THR A 128 -13.78 -0.12 -35.97
C THR A 128 -14.20 0.99 -36.93
N GLY A 129 -15.42 0.96 -37.50
CA GLY A 129 -15.95 1.98 -38.40
C GLY A 129 -16.75 3.09 -37.70
N SER A 130 -17.04 2.92 -36.41
CA SER A 130 -17.87 3.84 -35.63
C SER A 130 -17.07 4.59 -34.57
N ALA A 131 -17.19 5.92 -34.54
CA ALA A 131 -16.54 6.74 -33.51
C ALA A 131 -17.06 6.43 -32.10
N ASN A 132 -18.31 5.93 -32.01
CA ASN A 132 -18.91 5.50 -30.75
C ASN A 132 -18.31 4.18 -30.23
N SER A 133 -17.54 3.48 -31.08
CA SER A 133 -16.90 2.22 -30.76
C SER A 133 -15.43 2.36 -30.35
N CYS A 134 -14.81 3.48 -30.70
CA CYS A 134 -13.40 3.77 -30.48
C CYS A 134 -13.17 4.61 -29.21
N ILE A 135 -11.93 4.64 -28.70
CA ILE A 135 -11.56 5.56 -27.62
C ILE A 135 -11.23 6.92 -28.24
N THR A 136 -11.81 7.99 -27.69
CA THR A 136 -11.57 9.39 -28.10
C THR A 136 -10.96 10.21 -26.96
N SER A 137 -10.65 11.48 -27.20
CA SER A 137 -9.96 12.36 -26.23
C SER A 137 -10.69 12.60 -24.90
N SER A 138 -11.99 12.32 -24.81
CA SER A 138 -12.78 12.45 -23.57
C SER A 138 -13.06 11.11 -22.87
N GLN A 139 -12.45 10.04 -23.37
CA GLN A 139 -12.74 8.67 -22.96
C GLN A 139 -11.44 7.98 -22.53
N GLY A 140 -11.59 6.89 -21.78
CA GLY A 140 -10.49 6.02 -21.41
C GLY A 140 -10.92 4.57 -21.39
N LEU A 141 -9.94 3.68 -21.35
CA LEU A 141 -10.15 2.24 -21.24
C LEU A 141 -9.26 1.72 -20.12
N VAL A 142 -9.83 0.90 -19.22
CA VAL A 142 -9.12 0.35 -18.07
C VAL A 142 -9.01 -1.16 -18.20
N LEU A 143 -7.79 -1.66 -18.07
CA LEU A 143 -7.45 -3.07 -17.99
C LEU A 143 -6.95 -3.40 -16.59
N THR A 144 -7.26 -4.60 -16.12
CA THR A 144 -6.75 -5.16 -14.87
C THR A 144 -6.11 -6.52 -15.13
N VAL A 145 -4.82 -6.64 -14.84
CA VAL A 145 -4.05 -7.87 -14.99
C VAL A 145 -3.71 -8.42 -13.61
N PRO A 146 -4.23 -9.61 -13.23
CA PRO A 146 -4.00 -10.18 -11.91
C PRO A 146 -2.64 -10.89 -11.81
N PHE A 147 -1.96 -10.67 -10.70
CA PHE A 147 -0.69 -11.29 -10.32
C PHE A 147 -0.75 -11.83 -8.89
N GLU A 148 0.13 -12.77 -8.58
CA GLU A 148 0.45 -13.19 -7.22
C GLU A 148 1.90 -12.82 -6.92
N ALA A 149 2.14 -12.21 -5.76
CA ALA A 149 3.50 -11.90 -5.33
C ALA A 149 4.22 -13.18 -4.87
N VAL A 150 5.47 -13.38 -5.29
CA VAL A 150 6.31 -14.50 -4.84
C VAL A 150 6.79 -14.22 -3.42
N THR A 151 6.77 -15.23 -2.54
CA THR A 151 7.38 -15.11 -1.21
C THR A 151 8.88 -14.89 -1.32
N VAL A 152 9.36 -13.77 -0.77
CA VAL A 152 10.77 -13.37 -0.78
C VAL A 152 11.34 -13.42 0.64
N GLY A 153 12.63 -13.75 0.76
CA GLY A 153 13.30 -13.76 2.07
C GLY A 153 13.61 -12.36 2.63
N THR A 154 13.61 -11.35 1.76
CA THR A 154 13.80 -9.92 2.08
C THR A 154 12.95 -9.09 1.14
N ASP A 155 12.52 -7.91 1.58
CA ASP A 155 11.71 -7.01 0.77
C ASP A 155 12.39 -6.69 -0.57
N ALA A 156 11.62 -6.68 -1.65
CA ALA A 156 12.14 -6.52 -3.01
C ALA A 156 11.15 -5.79 -3.92
N GLY A 157 11.64 -4.91 -4.79
CA GLY A 157 10.81 -4.28 -5.81
C GLY A 157 10.49 -5.25 -6.96
N ALA A 158 9.21 -5.35 -7.32
CA ALA A 158 8.74 -5.93 -8.57
C ALA A 158 8.45 -4.79 -9.56
N LEU A 159 9.23 -4.73 -10.65
CA LEU A 159 9.06 -3.74 -11.70
C LEU A 159 8.06 -4.23 -12.74
N PHE A 160 7.16 -3.35 -13.14
CA PHE A 160 6.27 -3.51 -14.29
C PHE A 160 6.55 -2.43 -15.32
N THR A 161 6.54 -2.80 -16.59
CA THR A 161 6.82 -1.86 -17.70
C THR A 161 5.89 -2.12 -18.86
N ILE A 162 5.21 -1.07 -19.32
CA ILE A 162 4.52 -1.07 -20.60
C ILE A 162 5.46 -0.53 -21.66
N SER A 163 5.60 -1.26 -22.76
CA SER A 163 6.36 -0.80 -23.94
C SER A 163 5.75 -1.34 -25.24
N GLY A 164 6.28 -0.87 -26.37
CA GLY A 164 5.81 -1.29 -27.70
C GLY A 164 4.33 -1.01 -27.92
N VAL A 165 3.87 0.17 -27.48
CA VAL A 165 2.46 0.57 -27.57
C VAL A 165 2.18 1.08 -28.99
N THR A 166 1.55 0.25 -29.79
CA THR A 166 1.17 0.56 -31.18
C THR A 166 -0.31 0.33 -31.40
N GLY A 167 -0.88 0.91 -32.45
CA GLY A 167 -2.29 0.72 -32.76
C GLY A 167 -2.72 1.36 -34.06
N ALA A 168 -4.03 1.47 -34.26
CA ALA A 168 -4.63 2.16 -35.38
C ALA A 168 -5.82 3.00 -34.94
N ASN A 169 -6.06 4.11 -35.64
CA ASN A 169 -7.26 4.92 -35.47
C ASN A 169 -8.45 4.34 -36.24
N ILE A 170 -9.61 5.00 -36.16
CA ILE A 170 -10.85 4.60 -36.85
C ILE A 170 -10.70 4.50 -38.39
N SER A 171 -9.75 5.23 -38.99
CA SER A 171 -9.42 5.15 -40.41
C SER A 171 -8.33 4.12 -40.72
N LEU A 172 -7.96 3.30 -39.74
CA LEU A 172 -6.88 2.31 -39.80
C LEU A 172 -5.50 2.90 -40.07
N ASN A 173 -5.32 4.21 -39.82
CA ASN A 173 -3.99 4.80 -39.89
C ASN A 173 -3.19 4.40 -38.65
N PRO A 174 -1.92 3.99 -38.80
CA PRO A 174 -1.07 3.62 -37.67
C PRO A 174 -0.91 4.79 -36.69
N ILE A 175 -0.98 4.47 -35.40
CA ILE A 175 -0.74 5.40 -34.30
C ILE A 175 0.20 4.74 -33.27
N THR A 176 0.89 5.56 -32.49
CA THR A 176 1.75 5.10 -31.40
C THR A 176 1.32 5.71 -30.09
N GLY A 177 1.53 4.99 -29.00
CA GLY A 177 1.25 5.46 -27.64
C GLY A 177 2.50 5.47 -26.79
N LEU A 178 2.45 6.24 -25.71
CA LEU A 178 3.51 6.28 -24.71
C LEU A 178 3.25 5.22 -23.62
N GLY A 179 4.24 4.36 -23.38
CA GLY A 179 4.24 3.41 -22.27
C GLY A 179 4.70 4.04 -20.95
N SER A 180 4.57 3.30 -19.85
CA SER A 180 4.94 3.76 -18.51
C SER A 180 5.42 2.60 -17.63
N THR A 181 5.89 2.92 -16.42
CA THR A 181 6.42 1.94 -15.46
C THR A 181 5.78 2.11 -14.09
N ALA A 182 5.60 1.00 -13.36
CA ALA A 182 5.20 1.00 -11.96
C ALA A 182 6.07 0.01 -11.17
N THR A 183 6.27 0.27 -9.89
CA THR A 183 7.02 -0.63 -9.00
C THR A 183 6.19 -0.94 -7.77
N THR A 184 6.10 -2.21 -7.42
CA THR A 184 5.48 -2.69 -6.19
C THR A 184 6.55 -3.28 -5.28
N THR A 185 6.58 -2.91 -4.01
CA THR A 185 7.46 -3.57 -3.05
C THR A 185 6.81 -4.86 -2.55
N VAL A 186 7.40 -6.00 -2.91
CA VAL A 186 7.04 -7.30 -2.36
C VAL A 186 7.70 -7.46 -1.00
N LEU A 187 6.88 -7.55 0.04
CA LEU A 187 7.32 -7.64 1.42
C LEU A 187 7.54 -9.11 1.79
N SER A 188 8.70 -9.37 2.40
CA SER A 188 9.09 -10.68 2.90
C SER A 188 8.20 -11.17 4.03
N HIS A 189 7.75 -10.21 4.83
CA HIS A 189 6.76 -10.32 5.88
C HIS A 189 6.17 -8.91 6.07
N ILE A 190 4.92 -8.82 6.51
CA ILE A 190 4.49 -7.65 7.27
C ILE A 190 4.16 -8.18 8.63
N ASP A 191 4.61 -7.47 9.66
CA ASP A 191 4.17 -7.80 10.99
C ASP A 191 2.66 -7.56 11.09
N PRO A 192 1.88 -8.57 11.49
CA PRO A 192 0.43 -8.42 11.65
C PRO A 192 0.07 -7.35 12.70
N ILE A 193 1.05 -6.99 13.52
CA ILE A 193 0.97 -5.90 14.47
C ILE A 193 2.35 -5.25 14.65
N ILE A 194 2.39 -3.92 14.53
CA ILE A 194 3.62 -3.10 14.58
C ILE A 194 3.51 -2.13 15.75
N ALA A 195 4.55 -2.04 16.57
CA ALA A 195 4.66 -0.99 17.59
C ALA A 195 5.09 0.33 16.95
N LEU A 196 4.32 1.40 17.14
CA LEU A 196 4.54 2.71 16.50
C LEU A 196 5.38 3.68 17.34
N GLY A 197 5.74 3.29 18.57
CA GLY A 197 6.47 4.13 19.53
C GLY A 197 5.57 4.72 20.62
N SER A 198 5.92 5.91 21.11
CA SER A 198 5.28 6.52 22.29
C SER A 198 5.22 8.05 22.22
N GLN A 199 4.22 8.62 22.88
CA GLN A 199 4.00 10.06 23.04
C GLN A 199 3.73 10.40 24.50
N ILE A 200 3.92 11.65 24.90
CA ILE A 200 3.58 12.12 26.24
C ILE A 200 2.52 13.21 26.21
N ASN A 201 1.77 13.32 27.29
CA ASN A 201 1.00 14.52 27.61
C ASN A 201 1.60 15.15 28.87
N THR A 202 2.10 16.38 28.76
CA THR A 202 2.75 17.10 29.87
C THR A 202 1.75 17.65 30.89
N SER A 203 0.51 17.92 30.49
CA SER A 203 -0.53 18.40 31.40
C SER A 203 -1.05 17.34 32.36
N THR A 204 -1.11 16.08 31.90
CA THR A 204 -1.60 14.94 32.70
C THR A 204 -0.47 14.01 33.15
N VAL A 205 0.79 14.34 32.79
CA VAL A 205 1.98 13.52 33.03
C VAL A 205 1.73 12.07 32.60
N SER A 206 1.23 11.88 31.38
CA SER A 206 0.90 10.56 30.84
C SER A 206 1.85 10.13 29.73
N LEU A 207 2.07 8.82 29.63
CA LEU A 207 2.86 8.17 28.57
C LEU A 207 1.92 7.25 27.77
N ARG A 208 1.75 7.57 26.49
CA ARG A 208 0.95 6.82 25.52
C ARG A 208 1.86 5.97 24.66
N PHE A 209 1.46 4.73 24.40
CA PHE A 209 2.14 3.81 23.49
C PHE A 209 1.19 3.48 22.34
N GLY A 210 1.67 3.61 21.09
CA GLY A 210 0.87 3.39 19.89
C GLY A 210 1.25 2.09 19.17
N ALA A 211 0.29 1.48 18.50
CA ALA A 211 0.50 0.33 17.64
C ALA A 211 -0.44 0.34 16.45
N GLN A 212 -0.04 -0.35 15.39
CA GLN A 212 -0.82 -0.60 14.19
C GLN A 212 -1.09 -2.10 14.08
N TYR A 213 -2.35 -2.46 13.95
CA TYR A 213 -2.79 -3.80 13.60
C TYR A 213 -3.19 -3.81 12.12
N ASN A 214 -2.77 -4.85 11.39
CA ASN A 214 -3.03 -5.02 9.95
C ASN A 214 -4.04 -6.16 9.75
N ALA A 215 -5.23 -5.85 9.26
CA ALA A 215 -6.32 -6.83 9.17
C ALA A 215 -6.09 -7.92 8.13
N ASP A 216 -5.33 -7.61 7.09
CA ASP A 216 -4.98 -8.53 6.01
C ASP A 216 -4.24 -9.79 6.49
N PHE A 217 -3.77 -9.84 7.73
CA PHE A 217 -3.05 -10.98 8.29
C PHE A 217 -3.89 -11.86 9.20
N ILE A 218 -5.16 -11.55 9.35
CA ILE A 218 -6.06 -12.40 10.09
C ILE A 218 -6.43 -13.61 9.24
N PRO A 219 -6.26 -14.84 9.78
CA PRO A 219 -6.74 -16.03 9.10
C PRO A 219 -8.22 -15.91 8.75
N GLU A 220 -8.61 -16.38 7.57
CA GLU A 220 -10.01 -16.36 7.17
C GLU A 220 -10.90 -17.03 8.22
N GLY A 221 -12.00 -16.36 8.60
CA GLY A 221 -12.93 -16.83 9.63
C GLY A 221 -12.49 -16.62 11.09
N ALA A 222 -11.29 -16.05 11.33
CA ALA A 222 -10.87 -15.71 12.68
C ALA A 222 -11.55 -14.44 13.20
N VAL A 223 -11.90 -14.44 14.49
CA VAL A 223 -12.57 -13.31 15.17
C VAL A 223 -11.63 -12.63 16.14
N VAL A 224 -11.31 -11.36 15.91
CA VAL A 224 -10.51 -10.55 16.86
C VAL A 224 -11.29 -10.33 18.14
N ARG A 225 -10.64 -10.62 19.27
CA ARG A 225 -11.22 -10.49 20.61
C ARG A 225 -10.64 -9.32 21.37
N ASN A 226 -9.35 -9.05 21.21
CA ASN A 226 -8.69 -8.01 21.97
C ASN A 226 -7.53 -7.37 21.20
N LEU A 227 -7.32 -6.08 21.42
CA LEU A 227 -6.13 -5.32 21.07
C LEU A 227 -5.56 -4.76 22.37
N GLY A 228 -4.24 -4.84 22.56
CA GLY A 228 -3.63 -4.32 23.77
C GLY A 228 -2.13 -4.24 23.72
N MET A 229 -1.52 -3.98 24.87
CA MET A 229 -0.08 -4.00 25.07
C MET A 229 0.28 -4.70 26.37
N VAL A 230 1.40 -5.41 26.34
CA VAL A 230 2.07 -5.90 27.54
C VAL A 230 3.18 -4.92 27.86
N LEU A 231 3.23 -4.45 29.11
CA LEU A 231 4.18 -3.45 29.59
C LEU A 231 4.99 -4.02 30.77
N TYR A 232 6.28 -3.70 30.81
CA TYR A 232 7.19 -4.15 31.87
C TYR A 232 8.32 -3.15 32.11
N PRO A 233 8.72 -2.87 33.37
CA PRO A 233 9.91 -2.08 33.65
C PRO A 233 11.17 -2.78 33.11
N GLU A 234 11.88 -2.18 32.15
CA GLU A 234 12.94 -2.86 31.39
C GLU A 234 14.07 -3.38 32.28
N HIS A 235 14.43 -2.63 33.32
CA HIS A 235 15.48 -3.03 34.27
C HIS A 235 15.14 -4.31 35.06
N LEU A 236 13.87 -4.70 35.13
CA LEU A 236 13.41 -5.93 35.78
C LEU A 236 13.25 -7.09 34.78
N LEU A 237 13.18 -6.82 33.47
CA LEU A 237 12.88 -7.84 32.45
C LEU A 237 14.06 -8.77 32.20
N GLY A 238 15.28 -8.23 32.22
CA GLY A 238 16.50 -8.97 31.88
C GLY A 238 16.44 -9.53 30.45
N GLN A 239 16.66 -10.85 30.31
CA GLN A 239 16.62 -11.56 29.03
C GLN A 239 15.31 -12.34 28.82
N ALA A 240 14.35 -12.24 29.75
CA ALA A 240 13.09 -12.97 29.63
C ALA A 240 12.23 -12.41 28.48
N PRO A 241 11.51 -13.26 27.73
CA PRO A 241 10.58 -12.78 26.72
C PRO A 241 9.43 -12.02 27.39
N LEU A 242 9.07 -10.87 26.82
CA LEU A 242 7.89 -10.13 27.25
C LEU A 242 6.64 -10.69 26.57
N THR A 243 5.71 -11.24 27.36
CA THR A 243 4.46 -11.87 26.92
C THR A 243 3.36 -11.62 27.95
N VAL A 244 2.09 -11.91 27.61
CA VAL A 244 0.97 -11.71 28.57
C VAL A 244 1.09 -12.58 29.83
N SER A 245 1.91 -13.63 29.81
CA SER A 245 2.17 -14.52 30.95
C SER A 245 3.44 -14.17 31.72
N THR A 246 4.19 -13.13 31.32
CA THR A 246 5.40 -12.70 32.02
C THR A 246 5.04 -12.23 33.45
N PRO A 247 5.59 -12.85 34.51
CA PRO A 247 5.24 -12.50 35.89
C PRO A 247 5.53 -11.04 36.22
N GLY A 248 4.50 -10.31 36.68
CA GLY A 248 4.58 -8.88 36.99
C GLY A 248 4.34 -7.96 35.79
N ALA A 249 4.08 -8.51 34.60
CA ALA A 249 3.73 -7.70 33.44
C ALA A 249 2.34 -7.09 33.59
N VAL A 250 2.21 -5.85 33.12
CA VAL A 250 0.93 -5.15 33.06
C VAL A 250 0.36 -5.36 31.67
N VAL A 251 -0.77 -6.07 31.59
CA VAL A 251 -1.51 -6.27 30.33
C VAL A 251 -2.61 -5.23 30.26
N MET A 252 -2.51 -4.32 29.28
CA MET A 252 -3.48 -3.25 29.07
C MET A 252 -4.23 -3.47 27.76
N THR A 253 -5.56 -3.47 27.81
CA THR A 253 -6.39 -3.36 26.61
C THR A 253 -6.26 -1.96 26.01
N ALA A 254 -6.39 -1.86 24.70
CA ALA A 254 -6.40 -0.60 23.97
C ALA A 254 -7.38 0.39 24.62
N THR A 255 -6.87 1.57 24.97
CA THR A 255 -7.67 2.67 25.56
C THR A 255 -8.34 3.55 24.51
N GLY A 256 -7.92 3.42 23.25
CA GLY A 256 -8.53 4.12 22.13
C GLY A 256 -8.02 3.61 20.78
N ILE A 257 -8.78 3.92 19.74
CA ILE A 257 -8.47 3.70 18.33
C ILE A 257 -8.38 5.08 17.69
N ALA A 258 -7.21 5.42 17.15
CA ALA A 258 -6.92 6.74 16.61
C ALA A 258 -7.64 6.98 15.27
N ASN A 259 -7.90 5.93 14.49
CA ASN A 259 -8.63 5.99 13.23
C ASN A 259 -10.06 5.43 13.34
N TYR A 260 -10.71 5.58 14.50
CA TYR A 260 -12.03 5.01 14.73
C TYR A 260 -13.11 5.64 13.85
N ASP A 261 -13.83 4.78 13.14
CA ASP A 261 -15.03 5.05 12.37
C ASP A 261 -16.18 4.20 12.94
N PRO A 262 -17.24 4.82 13.50
CA PRO A 262 -18.36 4.10 14.10
C PRO A 262 -19.22 3.35 13.06
N THR A 263 -19.04 3.60 11.77
CA THR A 263 -19.74 2.89 10.70
C THR A 263 -19.07 1.57 10.30
N LYS A 264 -17.82 1.36 10.75
CA LYS A 264 -16.99 0.21 10.43
C LYS A 264 -16.97 -0.81 11.55
N THR A 265 -17.15 -2.08 11.20
CA THR A 265 -16.77 -3.22 12.04
C THR A 265 -15.26 -3.43 11.99
N PHE A 266 -14.72 -4.24 12.90
CA PHE A 266 -13.29 -4.52 12.96
C PHE A 266 -12.72 -5.12 11.65
N TYR A 267 -13.56 -5.81 10.88
CA TYR A 267 -13.20 -6.40 9.59
C TYR A 267 -13.20 -5.38 8.44
N ASP A 268 -13.83 -4.22 8.61
CA ASP A 268 -13.93 -3.17 7.58
C ASP A 268 -12.72 -2.23 7.59
N TYR A 269 -11.77 -2.47 8.49
CA TYR A 269 -10.49 -1.76 8.55
C TYR A 269 -9.42 -2.56 7.82
N GLU A 270 -8.73 -1.95 6.87
CA GLU A 270 -7.45 -2.46 6.36
C GLU A 270 -6.39 -2.47 7.49
N GLN A 271 -6.39 -1.40 8.28
CA GLN A 271 -5.52 -1.23 9.45
C GLN A 271 -6.23 -0.51 10.59
N ILE A 272 -5.89 -0.86 11.84
CA ILE A 272 -6.36 -0.19 13.05
C ILE A 272 -5.17 0.35 13.80
N ILE A 273 -5.19 1.65 14.09
CA ILE A 273 -4.16 2.30 14.88
C ILE A 273 -4.73 2.53 16.26
N PHE A 274 -4.13 1.89 17.26
CA PHE A 274 -4.64 1.90 18.63
C PHE A 274 -3.55 2.26 19.62
N TYR A 275 -3.95 2.58 20.85
CA TYR A 275 -3.01 2.97 21.88
C TYR A 275 -3.46 2.59 23.29
N VAL A 276 -2.48 2.46 24.17
CA VAL A 276 -2.67 2.39 25.64
C VAL A 276 -2.01 3.60 26.28
N THR A 277 -2.56 4.06 27.41
CA THR A 277 -2.02 5.22 28.12
C THR A 277 -1.76 4.89 29.58
N ILE A 278 -0.53 5.11 30.03
CA ILE A 278 -0.19 5.14 31.46
C ILE A 278 -0.39 6.58 31.93
N ASN A 279 -1.39 6.79 32.79
CA ASN A 279 -1.66 8.10 33.37
C ASN A 279 -0.83 8.32 34.63
N SER A 280 -0.55 9.59 34.94
CA SER A 280 0.06 10.01 36.22
C SER A 280 1.38 9.29 36.51
N VAL A 281 2.30 9.30 35.54
CA VAL A 281 3.64 8.72 35.72
C VAL A 281 4.31 9.39 36.92
N PRO A 282 4.69 8.64 37.97
CA PRO A 282 5.27 9.23 39.17
C PRO A 282 6.63 9.85 38.85
N LEU A 283 7.03 10.90 39.57
CA LEU A 283 8.31 11.59 39.37
C LEU A 283 9.51 10.61 39.38
N GLN A 284 9.52 9.66 40.31
CA GLN A 284 10.56 8.62 40.40
C GLN A 284 10.56 7.66 39.19
N GLY A 285 9.43 7.54 38.48
CA GLY A 285 9.26 6.69 37.31
C GLY A 285 9.50 7.37 35.97
N MET A 286 9.79 8.68 35.93
CA MET A 286 9.97 9.41 34.67
C MET A 286 11.13 8.86 33.81
N ASN A 287 12.21 8.42 34.47
CA ASN A 287 13.38 7.85 33.81
C ASN A 287 13.30 6.33 33.61
N THR A 288 12.29 5.67 34.16
CA THR A 288 12.16 4.22 34.06
C THR A 288 11.81 3.82 32.63
N GLY A 289 12.71 3.10 31.97
CA GLY A 289 12.42 2.47 30.68
C GLY A 289 11.31 1.44 30.85
N ILE A 290 10.25 1.58 30.06
CA ILE A 290 9.14 0.63 29.96
C ILE A 290 9.31 -0.12 28.65
N SER A 291 9.55 -1.42 28.74
CA SER A 291 9.46 -2.31 27.60
C SER A 291 8.03 -2.68 27.33
N PHE A 292 7.66 -2.67 26.06
CA PHE A 292 6.32 -2.99 25.64
C PHE A 292 6.31 -3.81 24.36
N LYS A 293 5.30 -4.68 24.25
CA LYS A 293 4.88 -5.34 23.01
C LYS A 293 3.39 -5.11 22.85
N ALA A 294 2.99 -4.57 21.72
CA ALA A 294 1.58 -4.59 21.33
C ALA A 294 1.17 -6.03 20.98
N PHE A 295 -0.07 -6.38 21.27
CA PHE A 295 -0.64 -7.69 20.95
C PHE A 295 -2.06 -7.56 20.43
N TYR A 296 -2.50 -8.58 19.70
CA TYR A 296 -3.91 -8.85 19.50
C TYR A 296 -4.21 -10.32 19.77
N THR A 297 -5.48 -10.60 20.11
CA THR A 297 -5.97 -11.96 20.26
C THR A 297 -7.09 -12.22 19.28
N TYR A 298 -7.11 -13.42 18.70
CA TYR A 298 -8.19 -13.86 17.83
C TYR A 298 -8.61 -15.29 18.18
N THR A 299 -9.86 -15.63 17.88
CA THR A 299 -10.38 -16.99 18.00
C THR A 299 -10.62 -17.57 16.61
N LEU A 300 -10.08 -18.77 16.32
CA LEU A 300 -10.35 -19.53 15.09
C LEU A 300 -10.64 -20.98 15.48
N GLY A 301 -11.79 -21.52 15.05
CA GLY A 301 -12.18 -22.90 15.40
C GLY A 301 -12.26 -23.16 16.91
N GLY A 302 -12.60 -22.13 17.71
CA GLY A 302 -12.64 -22.20 19.18
C GLY A 302 -11.27 -22.05 19.87
N VAL A 303 -10.17 -21.97 19.13
CA VAL A 303 -8.82 -21.79 19.68
C VAL A 303 -8.47 -20.30 19.71
N THR A 304 -8.00 -19.81 20.86
CA THR A 304 -7.52 -18.43 21.02
C THR A 304 -6.02 -18.35 20.79
N THR A 305 -5.61 -17.53 19.83
CA THR A 305 -4.21 -17.25 19.50
C THR A 305 -3.85 -15.83 19.89
N ILE A 306 -2.62 -15.62 20.38
CA ILE A 306 -2.07 -14.30 20.69
C ILE A 306 -0.90 -14.03 19.74
N VAL A 307 -0.91 -12.85 19.13
CA VAL A 307 0.14 -12.40 18.23
C VAL A 307 0.74 -11.12 18.79
N TYR A 308 2.06 -11.01 18.76
CA TYR A 308 2.81 -9.90 19.33
C TYR A 308 3.60 -9.16 18.26
N SER A 309 3.76 -7.85 18.47
CA SER A 309 4.70 -7.00 17.73
C SER A 309 6.13 -7.21 18.24
N GLU A 310 7.10 -6.56 17.61
CA GLU A 310 8.45 -6.45 18.16
C GLU A 310 8.51 -5.70 19.50
N LYS A 311 9.53 -5.99 20.33
CA LYS A 311 9.73 -5.31 21.62
C LYS A 311 10.27 -3.90 21.38
N MET A 312 9.66 -2.92 22.03
CA MET A 312 10.18 -1.55 22.11
C MET A 312 10.37 -1.12 23.56
N THR A 313 11.29 -0.19 23.81
CA THR A 313 11.52 0.38 25.15
C THR A 313 11.46 1.90 25.11
N ARG A 314 10.69 2.52 25.99
CA ARG A 314 10.52 3.98 26.10
C ARG A 314 10.34 4.42 27.54
N SER A 315 10.85 5.59 27.91
CA SER A 315 10.55 6.26 29.18
C SER A 315 9.87 7.59 28.93
N TYR A 316 9.17 8.12 29.94
CA TYR A 316 8.56 9.45 29.84
C TYR A 316 9.60 10.53 29.56
N GLN A 317 10.71 10.53 30.30
CA GLN A 317 11.78 11.51 30.15
C GLN A 317 12.41 11.45 28.76
N PHE A 318 12.67 10.25 28.23
CA PHE A 318 13.24 10.10 26.89
C PHE A 318 12.35 10.75 25.82
N VAL A 319 11.03 10.52 25.90
CA VAL A 319 10.07 11.11 24.96
C VAL A 319 9.95 12.62 25.18
N HIS A 320 9.94 13.07 26.44
CA HIS A 320 9.93 14.49 26.78
C HIS A 320 11.11 15.23 26.17
N ASP A 321 12.32 14.72 26.38
CA ASP A 321 13.55 15.36 25.90
C ASP A 321 13.66 15.32 24.37
N ALA A 322 13.15 14.26 23.75
CA ALA A 322 13.06 14.17 22.30
C ALA A 322 12.11 15.21 21.68
N VAL A 323 11.01 15.56 22.35
CA VAL A 323 9.98 16.47 21.83
C VAL A 323 10.26 17.93 22.23
N TYR A 324 10.70 18.16 23.46
CA TYR A 324 10.81 19.50 24.07
C TYR A 324 12.24 19.88 24.46
N GLY A 325 13.18 18.94 24.45
CA GLY A 325 14.56 19.20 24.81
C GLY A 325 15.27 20.05 23.75
N THR A 326 15.89 21.15 24.18
CA THR A 326 16.93 21.83 23.39
C THR A 326 18.19 20.99 23.45
N ALA A 327 18.40 20.06 22.52
CA ALA A 327 19.54 19.15 22.55
C ALA A 327 20.88 19.93 22.70
N PRO A 328 21.62 19.79 23.83
CA PRO A 328 22.97 20.28 23.93
C PRO A 328 23.90 19.16 23.45
N GLY A 329 24.21 19.13 22.14
CA GLY A 329 25.41 18.47 21.61
C GLY A 329 25.49 16.93 21.60
N GLY A 330 24.39 16.19 21.76
CA GLY A 330 24.41 14.72 21.68
C GLY A 330 24.45 14.19 20.24
N LYS A 331 25.51 13.48 19.85
CA LYS A 331 25.63 12.81 18.55
C LYS A 331 24.49 11.82 18.36
N SER A 332 23.65 12.10 17.37
CA SER A 332 22.62 11.26 16.79
C SER A 332 23.21 9.94 16.28
N GLY A 333 23.16 8.88 17.10
CA GLY A 333 23.20 7.50 16.62
C GLY A 333 21.77 6.98 16.55
N ASP A 334 21.24 6.79 15.35
CA ASP A 334 20.07 5.97 14.97
C ASP A 334 18.91 5.85 15.96
N ASN A 335 18.45 6.97 16.52
CA ASN A 335 17.16 7.07 17.19
C ASN A 335 16.28 8.03 16.41
N THR A 336 15.71 7.54 15.31
CA THR A 336 14.54 8.17 14.71
C THR A 336 13.47 8.19 15.79
N VAL A 337 13.31 9.33 16.45
CA VAL A 337 12.14 9.62 17.27
C VAL A 337 11.02 9.73 16.25
N ILE A 338 10.36 8.60 16.00
CA ILE A 338 9.05 8.60 15.35
C ILE A 338 8.13 9.26 16.39
N VAL A 339 8.10 10.59 16.36
CA VAL A 339 6.96 11.33 16.86
C VAL A 339 5.82 10.76 16.03
N GLY A 340 4.93 10.01 16.68
CA GLY A 340 3.79 9.38 16.01
C GLY A 340 3.10 10.40 15.10
N PRO A 341 2.41 9.95 14.04
CA PRO A 341 1.86 10.84 13.01
C PRO A 341 1.17 12.09 13.57
N SER A 342 1.18 13.21 12.83
CA SER A 342 0.65 14.50 13.32
C SER A 342 -0.86 14.53 13.63
N TRP A 343 -1.60 13.49 13.28
CA TRP A 343 -3.06 13.37 13.48
C TRP A 343 -3.46 12.78 14.85
N TRP A 344 -2.55 12.78 15.83
CA TRP A 344 -2.77 12.27 17.19
C TRP A 344 -3.14 13.35 18.24
N ASN A 345 -3.20 14.62 17.82
CA ASN A 345 -3.62 15.77 18.64
C ASN A 345 -5.12 16.04 18.51
#